data_AF-A0A815QGK6-F1
#
_entry.id   AF-A0A815QGK6-F1
#
_cell.length_a   1.000
_cell.length_b   1.000
_cell.length_c   1.000
_cell.angle_alpha   90.00
_cell.angle_beta   90.00
_cell.angle_gamma   90.00
#
_symmetry.space_group_name_H-M   'P 1'
#
loop_
_entity.id
_entity.type
_entity.pdbx_description
1 polymer ?
#
loop_
_entity_poly.entity_id
_entity_poly.type
_entity_poly.pdbx_seq_one_letter_code
_entity_poly.pdbx_strand_id
1 'polypeptide(L)'
;MLLIWIYLFSIFHLCTFVDSVVQCEQKNVTVQVPDLLLPSITTTESLATWFYWKQGTQLNTNTIVHLTIHGYTYDHTYWAFPYQSPKYSYVDYVIENSNGSIVVVNIDRIGIGLSSKPDAIDVTVDSNANVISQLTTYIHNGAYKDIQFTNIILVSHSLGTLIAWTVASQTSYNQYIRGIIATGWLHVPNPVGTAAVVASIYPAQLDPVTSQQSVPPLYVTTNPANNTRQNIFYNINDADPNVIQLDEQTKHTGTVGELATLGLAILPTVTLSIPSNIPVLVVMGQYDIIFCAPLALSCDTSLIIKLRESSSYLSTIDTFVLLNSGHDINLHLNAQYWYEKALNWTLQHF
;
A
#
# COMPACT_ATOMS: atom_id res chain seq x y z
N MET A 1 -34.30 28.81 4.88
CA MET A 1 -33.58 28.58 3.61
C MET A 1 -32.10 28.80 3.89
N LEU A 2 -31.44 27.80 4.50
CA LEU A 2 -30.02 27.88 4.85
C LEU A 2 -29.23 27.24 3.71
N LEU A 3 -28.44 28.05 3.01
CA LEU A 3 -27.49 27.60 2.01
C LEU A 3 -26.35 26.85 2.73
N ILE A 4 -26.32 25.53 2.56
CA ILE A 4 -25.16 24.71 2.88
C ILE A 4 -24.12 24.99 1.79
N TRP A 5 -23.03 25.66 2.16
CA TRP A 5 -21.86 25.81 1.32
C TRP A 5 -21.19 24.45 1.18
N ILE A 6 -21.44 23.77 0.06
CA ILE A 6 -20.66 22.61 -0.36
C ILE A 6 -19.30 23.14 -0.77
N TYR A 7 -18.32 23.03 0.13
CA TYR A 7 -16.91 23.12 -0.24
C TYR A 7 -16.58 21.89 -1.07
N LEU A 8 -16.76 21.99 -2.39
CA LEU A 8 -16.05 21.16 -3.36
C LEU A 8 -14.57 21.57 -3.31
N PHE A 9 -13.84 21.10 -2.30
CA PHE A 9 -12.40 20.99 -2.43
C PHE A 9 -12.19 19.91 -3.50
N SER A 10 -11.68 20.32 -4.65
CA SER A 10 -11.02 19.39 -5.56
C SER A 10 -9.91 18.69 -4.77
N ILE A 11 -10.15 17.45 -4.32
CA ILE A 11 -9.19 16.59 -3.60
C ILE A 11 -8.16 16.03 -4.60
N PHE A 12 -7.67 16.86 -5.53
CA PHE A 12 -6.45 16.56 -6.26
C PHE A 12 -5.31 17.03 -5.35
N HIS A 13 -4.77 16.11 -4.55
CA HIS A 13 -3.63 16.38 -3.66
C HIS A 13 -2.35 16.61 -4.49
N LEU A 14 -2.27 17.80 -5.08
CA LEU A 14 -1.06 18.40 -5.60
C LEU A 14 -0.19 18.81 -4.41
N CYS A 15 0.53 17.87 -3.78
CA CYS A 15 1.55 18.16 -2.78
C CYS A 15 1.11 19.20 -1.70
N THR A 16 -0.13 19.16 -1.22
CA THR A 16 -0.64 20.16 -0.27
C THR A 16 -0.34 19.71 1.16
N PHE A 17 0.74 20.22 1.74
CA PHE A 17 1.06 20.06 3.15
C PHE A 17 0.71 21.33 3.92
N VAL A 18 0.11 21.18 5.10
CA VAL A 18 -0.33 22.29 5.96
C VAL A 18 0.86 22.93 6.69
N ASP A 19 2.00 22.23 6.81
CA ASP A 19 3.21 22.71 7.48
C ASP A 19 4.49 22.52 6.64
N SER A 20 5.44 23.44 6.80
CA SER A 20 6.61 23.66 5.93
C SER A 20 7.69 22.56 5.93
N VAL A 21 7.56 21.52 6.76
CA VAL A 21 8.61 20.51 7.00
C VAL A 21 8.70 19.48 5.87
N VAL A 22 7.58 19.12 5.25
CA VAL A 22 7.52 18.10 4.18
C VAL A 22 7.58 18.79 2.83
N GLN A 23 8.55 18.40 2.01
CA GLN A 23 8.63 18.76 0.60
C GLN A 23 8.06 17.61 -0.24
N CYS A 24 7.43 17.95 -1.36
CA CYS A 24 6.82 16.99 -2.25
C CYS A 24 7.01 17.37 -3.71
N GLU A 25 7.25 16.36 -4.54
CA GLU A 25 7.28 16.49 -5.99
C GLU A 25 6.51 15.33 -6.63
N GLN A 26 5.42 15.66 -7.32
CA GLN A 26 4.70 14.70 -8.14
C GLN A 26 5.42 14.51 -9.49
N LYS A 27 5.55 13.25 -9.91
CA LYS A 27 6.09 12.84 -11.20
C LYS A 27 5.25 11.72 -11.79
N ASN A 28 5.12 11.74 -13.11
CA ASN A 28 4.65 10.58 -13.85
C ASN A 28 5.86 9.85 -14.42
N VAL A 29 5.91 8.54 -14.19
CA VAL A 29 6.92 7.64 -14.73
C VAL A 29 6.29 6.83 -15.84
N THR A 30 6.92 6.84 -17.01
CA THR A 30 6.50 5.99 -18.13
C THR A 30 6.89 4.55 -17.84
N VAL A 31 5.92 3.65 -17.92
CA VAL A 31 6.08 2.22 -17.63
C VAL A 31 5.45 1.38 -18.73
N GLN A 32 5.89 0.14 -18.86
CA GLN A 32 5.30 -0.86 -19.75
C GLN A 32 4.40 -1.81 -18.97
N VAL A 33 3.17 -2.02 -19.42
CA VAL A 33 2.25 -2.99 -18.83
C VAL A 33 2.10 -4.16 -19.81
N PRO A 34 2.43 -5.40 -19.42
CA PRO A 34 2.26 -6.55 -20.29
C PRO A 34 0.79 -6.96 -20.42
N ASP A 35 0.40 -7.39 -21.61
CA ASP A 35 -0.87 -8.11 -21.83
C ASP A 35 -0.85 -9.44 -21.07
N LEU A 36 -1.96 -9.78 -20.41
CA LEU A 36 -2.05 -10.99 -19.59
C LEU A 36 -1.85 -12.28 -20.40
N LEU A 37 -2.41 -12.34 -21.60
CA LEU A 37 -2.42 -13.54 -22.44
C LEU A 37 -1.20 -13.62 -23.36
N LEU A 38 -0.65 -12.47 -23.73
CA LEU A 38 0.51 -12.33 -24.61
C LEU A 38 1.56 -11.39 -23.99
N PRO A 39 2.31 -11.80 -22.94
CA PRO A 39 3.21 -10.91 -22.19
C PRO A 39 4.34 -10.25 -22.99
N SER A 40 4.61 -10.73 -24.21
CA SER A 40 5.52 -10.07 -25.16
C SER A 40 4.97 -8.77 -25.75
N ILE A 41 3.65 -8.58 -25.69
CA ILE A 41 2.96 -7.36 -26.08
C ILE A 41 2.81 -6.51 -24.83
N THR A 42 3.24 -5.26 -24.92
CA THR A 42 3.17 -4.31 -23.81
C THR A 42 2.52 -3.01 -24.27
N THR A 43 1.81 -2.34 -23.37
CA THR A 43 1.31 -0.99 -23.56
C THR A 43 2.16 -0.01 -22.76
N THR A 44 2.41 1.16 -23.34
CA THR A 44 3.10 2.25 -22.65
C THR A 44 2.08 3.03 -21.83
N GLU A 45 2.28 3.06 -20.52
CA GLU A 45 1.37 3.66 -19.55
C GLU A 45 2.08 4.69 -18.67
N SER A 46 1.28 5.51 -17.97
CA SER A 46 1.76 6.52 -17.02
C SER A 46 1.48 6.08 -15.59
N LEU A 47 2.53 5.94 -14.79
CA LEU A 47 2.47 5.70 -13.35
C LEU A 47 2.61 7.03 -12.59
N ALA A 48 1.59 7.44 -11.85
CA ALA A 48 1.65 8.60 -10.98
C ALA A 48 2.43 8.28 -9.70
N THR A 49 3.38 9.16 -9.36
CA THR A 49 4.28 9.01 -8.21
C THR A 49 4.47 10.33 -7.48
N TRP A 50 4.76 10.27 -6.18
CA TRP A 50 5.07 11.43 -5.35
C TRP A 50 6.29 11.13 -4.50
N PHE A 51 7.30 11.99 -4.59
CA PHE A 51 8.50 11.92 -3.78
C PHE A 51 8.39 12.91 -2.63
N TYR A 52 8.49 12.42 -1.39
CA TYR A 52 8.40 13.20 -0.17
C TYR A 52 9.73 13.21 0.56
N TRP A 53 10.18 14.38 1.02
CA TRP A 53 11.42 14.51 1.79
C TRP A 53 11.39 15.68 2.77
N LYS A 54 12.26 15.65 3.78
CA LYS A 54 12.35 16.71 4.78
C LYS A 54 12.98 17.97 4.19
N GLN A 55 12.34 19.12 4.36
CA GLN A 55 12.87 20.42 3.91
C GLN A 55 14.29 20.66 4.44
N GLY A 56 15.16 21.20 3.58
CA GLY A 56 16.56 21.46 3.91
C GLY A 56 17.48 20.23 3.86
N THR A 57 16.94 19.04 3.56
CA THR A 57 17.75 17.82 3.41
C THR A 57 18.37 17.75 2.03
N GLN A 58 19.68 17.48 1.97
CA GLN A 58 20.37 17.12 0.73
C GLN A 58 20.28 15.60 0.50
N LEU A 59 19.44 15.21 -0.44
CA LEU A 59 19.28 13.83 -0.86
C LEU A 59 20.58 13.30 -1.51
N ASN A 60 20.91 12.04 -1.26
CA ASN A 60 22.11 11.39 -1.78
C ASN A 60 21.92 9.86 -1.92
N THR A 61 22.95 9.17 -2.42
CA THR A 61 22.88 7.72 -2.73
C THR A 61 22.57 6.82 -1.52
N ASN A 62 22.89 7.28 -0.30
CA ASN A 62 22.64 6.56 0.95
C ASN A 62 21.27 6.87 1.56
N THR A 63 20.53 7.84 1.02
CA THR A 63 19.15 8.12 1.44
C THR A 63 18.30 6.88 1.20
N ILE A 64 17.56 6.46 2.22
CA ILE A 64 16.69 5.29 2.16
C ILE A 64 15.38 5.68 1.48
N VAL A 65 14.92 4.86 0.55
CA VAL A 65 13.63 5.02 -0.12
C VAL A 65 12.62 4.08 0.50
N HIS A 66 11.59 4.63 1.15
CA HIS A 66 10.36 3.89 1.46
C HIS A 66 9.43 3.99 0.25
N LEU A 67 9.42 2.97 -0.60
CA LEU A 67 8.47 2.89 -1.72
C LEU A 67 7.16 2.27 -1.22
N THR A 68 6.13 3.10 -1.08
CA THR A 68 4.85 2.67 -0.51
C THR A 68 3.94 2.07 -1.57
N ILE A 69 3.29 0.94 -1.25
CA ILE A 69 2.41 0.20 -2.15
C ILE A 69 1.07 0.01 -1.43
N HIS A 70 0.05 0.75 -1.85
CA HIS A 70 -1.28 0.70 -1.24
C HIS A 70 -2.04 -0.59 -1.59
N GLY A 71 -3.09 -0.85 -0.81
CA GLY A 71 -3.97 -2.00 -0.97
C GLY A 71 -4.98 -1.89 -2.12
N TYR A 72 -5.84 -2.89 -2.21
CA TYR A 72 -6.95 -2.92 -3.17
C TYR A 72 -8.00 -1.87 -2.80
N THR A 73 -8.51 -1.11 -3.77
CA THR A 73 -9.49 -0.01 -3.55
C THR A 73 -8.98 1.21 -2.79
N TYR A 74 -7.68 1.31 -2.56
CA TYR A 74 -7.00 2.52 -2.05
C TYR A 74 -6.11 3.10 -3.14
N ASP A 75 -5.56 4.28 -2.91
CA ASP A 75 -4.54 4.94 -3.74
C ASP A 75 -3.40 5.49 -2.85
N HIS A 76 -2.58 6.42 -3.35
CA HIS A 76 -1.52 7.08 -2.57
C HIS A 76 -2.02 7.75 -1.27
N THR A 77 -3.29 8.14 -1.17
CA THR A 77 -3.84 8.83 0.01
C THR A 77 -3.90 7.94 1.24
N TYR A 78 -3.88 6.61 1.11
CA TYR A 78 -3.77 5.71 2.28
C TYR A 78 -2.47 5.92 3.07
N TRP A 79 -1.39 6.28 2.37
CA TRP A 79 -0.08 6.53 2.98
C TRP A 79 0.11 7.99 3.41
N ALA A 80 -0.61 8.91 2.77
CA ALA A 80 -0.60 10.35 3.04
C ALA A 80 -2.02 10.84 3.37
N PHE A 81 -2.65 10.24 4.39
CA PHE A 81 -4.07 10.47 4.65
C PHE A 81 -4.33 11.94 5.02
N PRO A 82 -5.29 12.62 4.37
CA PRO A 82 -5.34 14.09 4.40
C PRO A 82 -6.11 14.66 5.60
N TYR A 83 -6.27 13.87 6.66
CA TYR A 83 -6.99 14.24 7.86
C TYR A 83 -6.11 14.10 9.10
N GLN A 84 -6.07 15.14 9.94
CA GLN A 84 -5.28 15.18 11.19
C GLN A 84 -3.83 14.69 11.02
N SER A 85 -3.13 15.10 9.96
CA SER A 85 -1.69 14.83 9.82
C SER A 85 -0.89 15.38 11.02
N PRO A 86 0.16 14.69 11.52
CA PRO A 86 0.75 13.43 11.04
C PRO A 86 0.13 12.16 11.65
N LYS A 87 -1.05 12.24 12.28
CA LYS A 87 -1.66 11.11 13.00
C LYS A 87 -1.99 9.93 12.09
N TYR A 88 -2.62 10.20 10.94
CA TYR A 88 -3.05 9.19 9.97
C TYR A 88 -2.18 9.17 8.69
N SER A 89 -1.14 10.00 8.62
CA SER A 89 -0.23 10.09 7.48
C SER A 89 1.11 9.44 7.82
N TYR A 90 1.35 8.25 7.28
CA TYR A 90 2.63 7.56 7.39
C TYR A 90 3.76 8.40 6.77
N VAL A 91 3.49 9.04 5.63
CA VAL A 91 4.43 9.95 4.95
C VAL A 91 4.88 11.04 5.90
N ASP A 92 3.95 11.80 6.49
CA ASP A 92 4.30 12.94 7.33
C ASP A 92 5.04 12.48 8.58
N TYR A 93 4.58 11.40 9.22
CA TYR A 93 5.25 10.83 10.38
C TYR A 93 6.71 10.45 10.06
N VAL A 94 6.96 9.73 8.97
CA VAL A 94 8.31 9.28 8.61
C VAL A 94 9.21 10.46 8.21
N ILE A 95 8.69 11.42 7.46
CA ILE A 95 9.49 12.58 7.04
C ILE A 95 9.87 13.47 8.23
N GLU A 96 8.95 13.70 9.17
CA GLU A 96 9.22 14.49 10.36
C GLU A 96 10.27 13.82 11.26
N ASN A 97 10.18 12.50 11.44
CA ASN A 97 10.95 11.75 12.44
C ASN A 97 12.23 11.06 11.92
N SER A 98 12.43 10.95 10.61
CA SER A 98 13.64 10.32 10.04
C SER A 98 14.87 11.22 10.01
N ASN A 99 14.77 12.50 10.41
CA ASN A 99 15.86 13.47 10.32
C ASN A 99 16.50 13.59 8.92
N GLY A 100 15.71 13.36 7.86
CA GLY A 100 16.17 13.49 6.48
C GLY A 100 16.93 12.27 5.94
N SER A 101 16.98 11.16 6.68
CA SER A 101 17.59 9.92 6.17
C SER A 101 16.68 9.15 5.20
N ILE A 102 15.37 9.45 5.20
CA ILE A 102 14.36 8.73 4.41
C ILE A 102 13.65 9.68 3.44
N VAL A 103 13.46 9.20 2.22
CA VAL A 103 12.48 9.70 1.24
C VAL A 103 11.35 8.69 1.18
N VAL A 104 10.10 9.15 1.21
CA VAL A 104 8.94 8.30 0.96
C VAL A 104 8.49 8.52 -0.48
N VAL A 105 8.25 7.43 -1.22
CA VAL A 105 7.73 7.47 -2.59
C VAL A 105 6.37 6.81 -2.58
N ASN A 106 5.31 7.61 -2.73
CA ASN A 106 3.97 7.05 -2.96
C ASN A 106 3.73 6.84 -4.44
N ILE A 107 2.92 5.85 -4.75
CA ILE A 107 2.42 5.60 -6.10
C ILE A 107 0.90 5.50 -6.05
N ASP A 108 0.27 5.88 -7.14
CA ASP A 108 -1.00 5.25 -7.51
C ASP A 108 -0.66 4.07 -8.39
N ARG A 109 -1.02 2.86 -7.95
CA ARG A 109 -0.77 1.66 -8.74
C ARG A 109 -1.43 1.76 -10.12
N ILE A 110 -0.92 1.02 -11.10
CA ILE A 110 -1.52 0.98 -12.43
C ILE A 110 -3.00 0.55 -12.32
N GLY A 111 -3.90 1.22 -13.04
CA GLY A 111 -5.35 1.05 -12.91
C GLY A 111 -6.01 1.99 -11.89
N ILE A 112 -5.24 2.67 -11.03
CA ILE A 112 -5.75 3.36 -9.84
C ILE A 112 -5.41 4.85 -9.87
N GLY A 113 -6.23 5.67 -9.20
CA GLY A 113 -5.91 7.09 -8.93
C GLY A 113 -5.60 7.90 -10.18
N LEU A 114 -4.46 8.59 -10.18
CA LEU A 114 -3.97 9.40 -11.29
C LEU A 114 -3.12 8.61 -12.31
N SER A 115 -2.89 7.33 -12.07
CA SER A 115 -2.24 6.45 -13.03
C SER A 115 -3.17 6.09 -14.19
N SER A 116 -2.56 5.67 -15.29
CA SER A 116 -3.21 5.04 -16.43
C SER A 116 -4.17 3.93 -15.99
N LYS A 117 -5.26 3.76 -16.74
CA LYS A 117 -6.31 2.75 -16.50
C LYS A 117 -6.42 1.82 -17.71
N PRO A 118 -5.45 0.89 -17.91
CA PRO A 118 -5.51 -0.08 -19.00
C PRO A 118 -6.65 -1.09 -18.78
N ASP A 119 -6.78 -2.09 -19.66
CA ASP A 119 -7.79 -3.13 -19.50
C ASP A 119 -7.65 -3.81 -18.12
N ALA A 120 -8.79 -4.05 -17.47
CA ALA A 120 -8.85 -4.63 -16.14
C ALA A 120 -8.23 -6.03 -16.07
N ILE A 121 -8.21 -6.78 -17.18
CA ILE A 121 -7.58 -8.11 -17.21
C ILE A 121 -6.06 -8.03 -17.22
N ASP A 122 -5.47 -6.94 -17.73
CA ASP A 122 -4.03 -6.73 -17.79
C ASP A 122 -3.47 -6.14 -16.49
N VAL A 123 -4.33 -5.51 -15.69
CA VAL A 123 -3.99 -5.10 -14.32
C VAL A 123 -4.11 -6.31 -13.40
N THR A 124 -2.96 -6.87 -13.02
CA THR A 124 -2.83 -8.08 -12.20
C THR A 124 -1.80 -7.85 -11.09
N VAL A 125 -1.64 -8.81 -10.18
CA VAL A 125 -0.55 -8.75 -9.19
C VAL A 125 0.81 -8.73 -9.90
N ASP A 126 0.99 -9.54 -10.94
CA ASP A 126 2.25 -9.65 -11.68
C ASP A 126 2.56 -8.40 -12.52
N SER A 127 1.57 -7.82 -13.20
CA SER A 127 1.80 -6.58 -13.96
C SER A 127 2.07 -5.39 -13.04
N ASN A 128 1.45 -5.32 -11.87
CA ASN A 128 1.82 -4.37 -10.83
C ASN A 128 3.26 -4.58 -10.35
N ALA A 129 3.67 -5.82 -10.09
CA ALA A 129 5.05 -6.13 -9.70
C ALA A 129 6.06 -5.73 -10.79
N ASN A 130 5.73 -5.96 -12.05
CA ASN A 130 6.53 -5.52 -13.20
C ASN A 130 6.68 -3.99 -13.25
N VAL A 131 5.58 -3.25 -13.08
CA VAL A 131 5.56 -1.78 -13.04
C VAL A 131 6.40 -1.24 -11.88
N ILE A 132 6.30 -1.85 -10.69
CA ILE A 132 7.09 -1.45 -9.51
C ILE A 132 8.57 -1.77 -9.72
N SER A 133 8.91 -2.88 -10.35
CA SER A 133 10.29 -3.20 -10.75
C SER A 133 10.88 -2.13 -11.68
N GLN A 134 10.12 -1.68 -12.69
CA GLN A 134 10.52 -0.57 -13.55
C GLN A 134 10.74 0.73 -12.76
N LEU A 135 9.86 1.06 -11.83
CA LEU A 135 10.03 2.23 -10.96
C LEU A 135 11.28 2.13 -10.08
N THR A 136 11.55 0.96 -9.49
CA THR A 136 12.76 0.77 -8.66
C THR A 136 14.03 0.93 -9.51
N THR A 137 14.01 0.46 -10.76
CA THR A 137 15.10 0.66 -11.72
C THR A 137 15.24 2.14 -12.11
N TYR A 138 14.14 2.84 -12.36
CA TYR A 138 14.11 4.27 -12.65
C TYR A 138 14.77 5.08 -11.52
N ILE A 139 14.37 4.80 -10.27
CA ILE A 139 14.91 5.45 -9.07
C ILE A 139 16.39 5.11 -8.89
N HIS A 140 16.78 3.84 -9.02
CA HIS A 140 18.16 3.40 -8.83
C HIS A 140 19.13 4.01 -9.86
N ASN A 141 18.70 4.14 -11.11
CA ASN A 141 19.54 4.67 -12.19
C ASN A 141 19.74 6.20 -12.11
N GLY A 142 19.17 6.87 -11.11
CA GLY A 142 19.31 8.32 -10.95
C GLY A 142 18.36 9.14 -11.80
N ALA A 143 17.32 8.54 -12.37
CA ALA A 143 16.37 9.29 -13.21
C ALA A 143 15.57 10.35 -12.41
N TYR A 144 15.53 10.23 -11.07
CA TYR A 144 15.03 11.27 -10.18
C TYR A 144 16.19 12.08 -9.57
N LYS A 145 16.26 13.38 -9.93
CA LYS A 145 17.25 14.36 -9.42
C LYS A 145 18.72 13.96 -9.59
N ASP A 146 19.06 13.09 -10.54
CA ASP A 146 20.42 12.57 -10.75
C ASP A 146 21.01 11.84 -9.53
N ILE A 147 20.15 11.25 -8.68
CA ILE A 147 20.55 10.55 -7.45
C ILE A 147 20.27 9.05 -7.59
N GLN A 148 21.32 8.24 -7.53
CA GLN A 148 21.21 6.78 -7.55
C GLN A 148 20.87 6.25 -6.15
N PHE A 149 19.58 6.06 -5.85
CA PHE A 149 19.20 5.47 -4.56
C PHE A 149 19.49 3.97 -4.56
N THR A 150 20.21 3.49 -3.54
CA THR A 150 20.66 2.08 -3.46
C THR A 150 19.92 1.26 -2.41
N ASN A 151 19.14 1.93 -1.55
CA ASN A 151 18.41 1.35 -0.45
C ASN A 151 16.90 1.54 -0.65
N ILE A 152 16.25 0.61 -1.37
CA ILE A 152 14.80 0.65 -1.58
C ILE A 152 14.12 -0.38 -0.69
N ILE A 153 13.24 0.10 0.19
CA ILE A 153 12.40 -0.69 1.08
C ILE A 153 10.98 -0.63 0.56
N LEU A 154 10.37 -1.78 0.32
CA LEU A 154 8.96 -1.85 -0.07
C LEU A 154 8.10 -1.78 1.19
N VAL A 155 7.33 -0.72 1.35
CA VAL A 155 6.39 -0.54 2.46
C VAL A 155 4.99 -0.76 1.89
N SER A 156 4.28 -1.77 2.37
CA SER A 156 3.14 -2.32 1.62
C SER A 156 1.95 -2.62 2.50
N HIS A 157 0.75 -2.54 1.94
CA HIS A 157 -0.49 -2.78 2.66
C HIS A 157 -1.45 -3.67 1.89
N SER A 158 -2.05 -4.65 2.57
CA SER A 158 -3.08 -5.54 2.01
C SER A 158 -2.60 -6.17 0.69
N LEU A 159 -3.35 -6.06 -0.42
CA LEU A 159 -2.92 -6.54 -1.74
C LEU A 159 -1.53 -6.01 -2.15
N GLY A 160 -1.17 -4.79 -1.74
CA GLY A 160 0.16 -4.23 -1.95
C GLY A 160 1.28 -5.11 -1.37
N THR A 161 1.01 -5.83 -0.28
CA THR A 161 1.94 -6.77 0.34
C THR A 161 2.20 -7.98 -0.56
N LEU A 162 1.16 -8.52 -1.21
CA LEU A 162 1.35 -9.59 -2.20
C LEU A 162 2.19 -9.11 -3.38
N ILE A 163 1.94 -7.89 -3.86
CA ILE A 163 2.71 -7.28 -4.93
C ILE A 163 4.18 -7.12 -4.50
N ALA A 164 4.43 -6.65 -3.28
CA ALA A 164 5.78 -6.51 -2.73
C ALA A 164 6.51 -7.86 -2.63
N TRP A 165 5.83 -8.93 -2.20
CA TRP A 165 6.37 -10.29 -2.21
C TRP A 165 6.70 -10.76 -3.62
N THR A 166 5.82 -10.51 -4.61
CA THR A 166 6.07 -10.85 -6.01
C THR A 166 7.28 -10.10 -6.56
N VAL A 167 7.44 -8.81 -6.27
CA VAL A 167 8.65 -8.04 -6.66
C VAL A 167 9.91 -8.63 -6.04
N ALA A 168 9.90 -8.91 -4.73
CA ALA A 168 11.07 -9.37 -4.01
C ALA A 168 11.47 -10.83 -4.31
N SER A 169 10.52 -11.65 -4.75
CA SER A 169 10.74 -13.07 -5.05
C SER A 169 11.34 -13.33 -6.44
N GLN A 170 11.26 -12.36 -7.36
CA GLN A 170 11.78 -12.52 -8.71
C GLN A 170 13.18 -11.90 -8.86
N THR A 171 14.17 -12.70 -9.23
CA THR A 171 15.57 -12.23 -9.43
C THR A 171 15.69 -11.09 -10.44
N SER A 172 14.83 -11.03 -11.45
CA SER A 172 14.79 -9.94 -12.41
C SER A 172 14.29 -8.62 -11.83
N TYR A 173 13.54 -8.65 -10.71
CA TYR A 173 12.85 -7.49 -10.14
C TYR A 173 13.48 -7.01 -8.82
N ASN A 174 14.12 -7.90 -8.06
CA ASN A 174 14.54 -7.60 -6.69
C ASN A 174 15.93 -6.94 -6.55
N GLN A 175 16.61 -6.60 -7.65
CA GLN A 175 18.02 -6.18 -7.67
C GLN A 175 18.35 -5.04 -6.68
N TYR A 176 17.40 -4.11 -6.52
CA TYR A 176 17.54 -2.90 -5.71
C TYR A 176 16.74 -2.93 -4.40
N ILE A 177 16.04 -4.04 -4.14
CA ILE A 177 15.23 -4.20 -2.94
C ILE A 177 16.13 -4.62 -1.79
N ARG A 178 16.00 -3.92 -0.67
CA ARG A 178 16.80 -4.16 0.54
C ARG A 178 15.97 -4.63 1.73
N GLY A 179 14.68 -4.34 1.77
CA GLY A 179 13.79 -4.81 2.83
C GLY A 179 12.33 -4.74 2.44
N ILE A 180 11.48 -5.42 3.21
CA ILE A 180 10.02 -5.39 3.03
C ILE A 180 9.37 -5.12 4.38
N ILE A 181 8.50 -4.11 4.41
CA ILE A 181 7.54 -3.88 5.48
C ILE A 181 6.17 -4.28 4.94
N ALA A 182 5.72 -5.47 5.32
CA ALA A 182 4.50 -6.12 4.89
C ALA A 182 3.40 -5.86 5.92
N THR A 183 2.35 -5.12 5.54
CA THR A 183 1.26 -4.81 6.47
C THR A 183 -0.07 -5.40 6.01
N GLY A 184 -0.91 -5.83 6.96
CA GLY A 184 -2.28 -6.30 6.69
C GLY A 184 -2.34 -7.55 5.80
N TRP A 185 -1.35 -8.44 5.87
CA TRP A 185 -1.40 -9.71 5.14
C TRP A 185 -0.65 -10.84 5.87
N LEU A 186 -1.25 -12.03 5.89
CA LEU A 186 -0.66 -13.29 6.35
C LEU A 186 -0.98 -14.42 5.37
N HIS A 187 -0.26 -15.55 5.38
CA HIS A 187 -0.46 -16.61 4.37
C HIS A 187 -1.81 -17.36 4.47
N VAL A 188 -2.40 -17.39 5.67
CA VAL A 188 -3.66 -18.11 5.93
C VAL A 188 -4.78 -17.12 6.29
N PRO A 189 -5.67 -16.75 5.35
CA PRO A 189 -6.76 -15.86 5.67
C PRO A 189 -7.84 -16.55 6.50
N ASN A 190 -8.57 -15.77 7.28
CA ASN A 190 -9.77 -16.20 7.99
C ASN A 190 -10.94 -16.34 6.98
N PRO A 191 -11.56 -17.53 6.84
CA PRO A 191 -12.64 -17.75 5.88
C PRO A 191 -13.81 -16.77 5.99
N VAL A 192 -14.16 -16.34 7.21
CA VAL A 192 -15.26 -15.39 7.43
C VAL A 192 -14.91 -14.01 6.87
N GLY A 193 -13.71 -13.51 7.16
CA GLY A 193 -13.24 -12.24 6.61
C GLY A 193 -13.09 -12.29 5.09
N THR A 194 -12.54 -13.39 4.55
CA THR A 194 -12.46 -13.60 3.10
C THR A 194 -13.84 -13.55 2.44
N ALA A 195 -14.84 -14.23 3.01
CA ALA A 195 -16.19 -14.21 2.48
C ALA A 195 -16.80 -12.80 2.52
N ALA A 196 -16.52 -12.01 3.57
CA ALA A 196 -16.96 -10.62 3.66
C ALA A 196 -16.32 -9.74 2.57
N VAL A 197 -15.02 -9.88 2.33
CA VAL A 197 -14.32 -9.16 1.24
C VAL A 197 -14.91 -9.55 -0.12
N VAL A 198 -15.12 -10.85 -0.40
CA VAL A 198 -15.72 -11.28 -1.67
C VAL A 198 -17.13 -10.71 -1.84
N ALA A 199 -17.96 -10.73 -0.79
CA ALA A 199 -19.30 -10.16 -0.81
C ALA A 199 -19.32 -8.62 -0.95
N SER A 200 -18.20 -7.96 -0.65
CA SER A 200 -18.05 -6.51 -0.79
C SER A 200 -17.80 -6.05 -2.22
N ILE A 201 -17.38 -6.94 -3.13
CA ILE A 201 -16.99 -6.57 -4.49
C ILE A 201 -18.19 -5.98 -5.25
N TYR A 202 -17.99 -4.80 -5.81
CA TYR A 202 -19.02 -4.03 -6.47
C TYR A 202 -18.50 -3.38 -7.77
N PRO A 203 -19.27 -3.36 -8.88
CA PRO A 203 -18.83 -2.72 -10.12
C PRO A 203 -18.53 -1.23 -9.92
N ALA A 204 -17.33 -0.79 -10.29
CA ALA A 204 -16.88 0.58 -10.04
C ALA A 204 -17.72 1.64 -10.79
N GLN A 205 -18.37 1.26 -11.90
CA GLN A 205 -19.23 2.14 -12.69
C GLN A 205 -20.57 2.43 -12.02
N LEU A 206 -20.96 1.62 -11.02
CA LEU A 206 -22.23 1.76 -10.30
C LEU A 206 -22.05 2.45 -8.95
N ASP A 207 -20.81 2.63 -8.50
CA ASP A 207 -20.50 3.23 -7.21
C ASP A 207 -20.51 4.78 -7.29
N PRO A 208 -21.11 5.50 -6.32
CA PRO A 208 -21.19 6.96 -6.36
C PRO A 208 -19.85 7.69 -6.42
N VAL A 209 -18.78 7.11 -5.87
CA VAL A 209 -17.43 7.71 -5.85
C VAL A 209 -16.69 7.32 -7.12
N THR A 210 -16.56 6.03 -7.41
CA THR A 210 -15.70 5.58 -8.53
C THR A 210 -16.35 5.72 -9.90
N SER A 211 -17.68 5.87 -10.00
CA SER A 211 -18.35 6.15 -11.28
C SER A 211 -17.92 7.48 -11.90
N GLN A 212 -17.44 8.41 -11.08
CA GLN A 212 -16.91 9.70 -11.53
C GLN A 212 -15.48 9.62 -12.09
N GLN A 213 -14.81 8.47 -11.96
CA GLN A 213 -13.39 8.29 -12.34
C GLN A 213 -13.19 7.76 -13.77
N SER A 214 -14.27 7.61 -14.56
CA SER A 214 -14.25 7.11 -15.95
C SER A 214 -13.39 5.84 -16.13
N VAL A 215 -13.61 4.84 -15.27
CA VAL A 215 -12.84 3.58 -15.28
C VAL A 215 -13.38 2.57 -16.30
N PRO A 216 -12.51 1.79 -16.98
CA PRO A 216 -12.93 0.75 -17.92
C PRO A 216 -13.84 -0.32 -17.28
N PRO A 217 -14.60 -1.11 -18.07
CA PRO A 217 -15.35 -2.26 -17.56
C PRO A 217 -14.46 -3.21 -16.75
N LEU A 218 -15.08 -4.00 -15.86
CA LEU A 218 -14.40 -4.99 -15.00
C LEU A 218 -13.42 -4.40 -13.97
N TYR A 219 -13.38 -3.08 -13.83
CA TYR A 219 -12.95 -2.44 -12.60
C TYR A 219 -14.05 -2.56 -11.54
N VAL A 220 -13.62 -2.81 -10.31
CA VAL A 220 -14.49 -3.00 -9.14
C VAL A 220 -14.03 -2.11 -7.99
N THR A 221 -14.87 -1.96 -6.97
CA THR A 221 -14.58 -1.29 -5.71
C THR A 221 -15.36 -1.98 -4.59
N THR A 222 -15.31 -1.45 -3.37
CA THR A 222 -16.14 -1.93 -2.26
C THR A 222 -17.56 -1.35 -2.34
N ASN A 223 -18.55 -2.19 -2.06
CA ASN A 223 -19.97 -1.84 -2.06
C ASN A 223 -20.25 -0.65 -1.11
N PRO A 224 -20.84 0.46 -1.56
CA PRO A 224 -21.11 1.63 -0.71
C PRO A 224 -22.25 1.39 0.30
N ALA A 225 -23.01 0.30 0.18
CA ALA A 225 -24.11 0.01 1.08
C ALA A 225 -23.61 -0.50 2.44
N ASN A 226 -24.44 -0.31 3.48
CA ASN A 226 -24.31 -0.94 4.80
C ASN A 226 -22.96 -0.72 5.51
N ASN A 227 -22.27 0.39 5.25
CA ASN A 227 -20.96 0.71 5.84
C ASN A 227 -19.93 -0.42 5.63
N THR A 228 -19.84 -0.93 4.41
CA THR A 228 -19.03 -2.11 4.08
C THR A 228 -17.57 -1.98 4.51
N ARG A 229 -16.89 -0.87 4.18
CA ARG A 229 -15.49 -0.64 4.58
C ARG A 229 -15.32 -0.61 6.09
N GLN A 230 -16.17 0.13 6.80
CA GLN A 230 -16.20 0.15 8.26
C GLN A 230 -16.26 -1.26 8.86
N ASN A 231 -17.17 -2.10 8.37
CA ASN A 231 -17.41 -3.42 8.95
C ASN A 231 -16.31 -4.44 8.63
N ILE A 232 -15.58 -4.25 7.53
CA ILE A 232 -14.56 -5.20 7.07
C ILE A 232 -13.15 -4.78 7.49
N PHE A 233 -12.84 -3.48 7.45
CA PHE A 233 -11.46 -2.99 7.60
C PHE A 233 -11.16 -2.33 8.95
N TYR A 234 -12.18 -1.98 9.75
CA TYR A 234 -11.98 -1.22 10.98
C TYR A 234 -12.37 -2.00 12.23
N ASN A 235 -11.61 -1.80 13.30
CA ASN A 235 -12.14 -1.94 14.65
C ASN A 235 -12.71 -0.59 15.09
N ILE A 236 -14.03 -0.45 15.04
CA ILE A 236 -14.73 0.82 15.28
C ILE A 236 -14.50 1.40 16.68
N ASN A 237 -14.07 0.59 17.66
CA ASN A 237 -13.77 1.08 19.00
C ASN A 237 -12.49 1.93 19.06
N ASP A 238 -11.61 1.80 18.06
CA ASP A 238 -10.34 2.54 17.96
C ASP A 238 -10.21 3.30 16.61
N ALA A 239 -11.34 3.72 16.04
CA ALA A 239 -11.39 4.45 14.78
C ALA A 239 -12.19 5.76 14.92
N ASP A 240 -11.72 6.82 14.28
CA ASP A 240 -12.46 8.08 14.19
C ASP A 240 -13.53 7.95 13.08
N PRO A 241 -14.82 8.20 13.37
CA PRO A 241 -15.87 8.10 12.36
C PRO A 241 -15.66 9.05 11.17
N ASN A 242 -14.98 10.18 11.35
CA ASN A 242 -14.65 11.09 10.24
C ASN A 242 -13.58 10.49 9.32
N VAL A 243 -12.66 9.69 9.87
CA VAL A 243 -11.66 8.97 9.06
C VAL A 243 -12.33 7.91 8.22
N ILE A 244 -13.24 7.12 8.80
CA ILE A 244 -14.02 6.10 8.06
C ILE A 244 -14.85 6.75 6.96
N GLN A 245 -15.51 7.88 7.26
CA GLN A 245 -16.28 8.61 6.27
C GLN A 245 -15.40 9.12 5.12
N LEU A 246 -14.24 9.69 5.44
CA LEU A 246 -13.32 10.22 4.44
C LEU A 246 -12.73 9.09 3.58
N ASP A 247 -12.35 7.97 4.20
CA ASP A 247 -11.89 6.77 3.50
C ASP A 247 -12.91 6.24 2.48
N GLU A 248 -14.20 6.18 2.84
CA GLU A 248 -15.25 5.83 1.88
C GLU A 248 -15.38 6.87 0.75
N GLN A 249 -15.19 8.17 1.04
CA GLN A 249 -15.27 9.25 0.06
C GLN A 249 -14.05 9.32 -0.87
N THR A 250 -12.90 8.83 -0.43
CA THR A 250 -11.64 8.79 -1.19
C THR A 250 -11.31 7.40 -1.70
N LYS A 251 -12.22 6.43 -1.57
CA LYS A 251 -11.97 5.08 -2.07
C LYS A 251 -11.75 5.09 -3.58
N HIS A 252 -10.97 4.11 -4.01
CA HIS A 252 -10.60 3.92 -5.39
C HIS A 252 -11.00 2.52 -5.87
N THR A 253 -10.50 2.16 -7.04
CA THR A 253 -10.83 0.92 -7.72
C THR A 253 -9.85 -0.21 -7.37
N GLY A 254 -10.18 -1.39 -7.85
CA GLY A 254 -9.29 -2.49 -8.16
C GLY A 254 -9.81 -3.18 -9.42
N THR A 255 -9.15 -4.25 -9.86
CA THR A 255 -9.55 -4.96 -11.08
C THR A 255 -9.85 -6.42 -10.84
N VAL A 256 -10.65 -7.02 -11.72
CA VAL A 256 -10.83 -8.48 -11.72
C VAL A 256 -9.54 -9.24 -12.04
N GLY A 257 -8.60 -8.65 -12.79
CA GLY A 257 -7.30 -9.27 -13.08
C GLY A 257 -6.45 -9.46 -11.82
N GLU A 258 -6.47 -8.48 -10.91
CA GLU A 258 -5.85 -8.60 -9.58
C GLU A 258 -6.50 -9.72 -8.77
N LEU A 259 -7.84 -9.80 -8.74
CA LEU A 259 -8.56 -10.86 -8.05
C LEU A 259 -8.26 -12.25 -8.62
N ALA A 260 -8.17 -12.36 -9.94
CA ALA A 260 -7.89 -13.61 -10.65
C ALA A 260 -6.47 -14.14 -10.38
N THR A 261 -5.52 -13.25 -10.10
CA THR A 261 -4.10 -13.60 -9.90
C THR A 261 -3.69 -13.67 -8.42
N LEU A 262 -4.55 -13.19 -7.50
CA LEU A 262 -4.33 -13.19 -6.05
C LEU A 262 -3.97 -14.57 -5.49
N GLY A 263 -4.66 -15.62 -5.95
CA GLY A 263 -4.48 -16.99 -5.45
C GLY A 263 -3.08 -17.57 -5.69
N LEU A 264 -2.37 -17.10 -6.72
CA LEU A 264 -0.98 -17.51 -6.97
C LEU A 264 0.00 -16.71 -6.12
N ALA A 265 -0.27 -15.43 -5.91
CA ALA A 265 0.60 -14.52 -5.18
C ALA A 265 0.62 -14.76 -3.66
N ILE A 266 -0.42 -15.37 -3.08
CA ILE A 266 -0.47 -15.73 -1.65
C ILE A 266 0.32 -17.01 -1.31
N LEU A 267 0.71 -17.81 -2.32
CA LEU A 267 1.35 -19.09 -2.05
C LEU A 267 2.70 -18.90 -1.34
N PRO A 268 3.01 -19.70 -0.29
CA PRO A 268 4.29 -19.63 0.40
C PRO A 268 5.52 -19.79 -0.52
N THR A 269 5.36 -20.40 -1.70
CA THR A 269 6.43 -20.47 -2.70
C THR A 269 6.95 -19.10 -3.13
N VAL A 270 6.12 -18.06 -3.09
CA VAL A 270 6.51 -16.68 -3.42
C VAL A 270 7.45 -16.14 -2.35
N THR A 271 7.04 -16.17 -1.09
CA THR A 271 7.82 -15.69 0.05
C THR A 271 9.05 -16.54 0.36
N LEU A 272 8.98 -17.84 0.12
CA LEU A 272 10.15 -18.75 0.15
C LEU A 272 11.14 -18.50 -0.99
N SER A 273 10.76 -17.75 -2.03
CA SER A 273 11.67 -17.33 -3.10
C SER A 273 12.31 -15.95 -2.83
N ILE A 274 11.89 -15.25 -1.77
CA ILE A 274 12.56 -14.01 -1.35
C ILE A 274 13.95 -14.37 -0.80
N PRO A 275 15.03 -13.74 -1.30
CA PRO A 275 16.38 -13.98 -0.79
C PRO A 275 16.48 -13.78 0.71
N SER A 276 17.20 -14.68 1.40
CA SER A 276 17.31 -14.67 2.86
C SER A 276 18.01 -13.44 3.45
N ASN A 277 18.72 -12.66 2.63
CA ASN A 277 19.35 -11.40 2.99
C ASN A 277 18.41 -10.18 2.86
N ILE A 278 17.17 -10.35 2.38
CA ILE A 278 16.14 -9.32 2.41
C ILE A 278 15.34 -9.51 3.71
N PRO A 279 15.57 -8.70 4.76
CA PRO A 279 14.79 -8.77 5.99
C PRO A 279 13.34 -8.35 5.74
N VAL A 280 12.42 -8.96 6.50
CA VAL A 280 10.97 -8.72 6.39
C VAL A 280 10.40 -8.38 7.77
N LEU A 281 9.69 -7.26 7.84
CA LEU A 281 8.82 -6.90 8.97
C LEU A 281 7.37 -7.17 8.59
N VAL A 282 6.69 -8.05 9.32
CA VAL A 282 5.25 -8.30 9.16
C VAL A 282 4.46 -7.53 10.23
N VAL A 283 3.49 -6.73 9.81
CA VAL A 283 2.67 -5.88 10.68
C VAL A 283 1.19 -6.19 10.51
N MET A 284 0.50 -6.47 11.62
CA MET A 284 -0.94 -6.77 11.60
C MET A 284 -1.70 -5.93 12.60
N GLY A 285 -2.94 -5.57 12.28
CA GLY A 285 -3.91 -5.14 13.28
C GLY A 285 -4.43 -6.34 14.07
N GLN A 286 -4.56 -6.19 15.39
CA GLN A 286 -5.02 -7.27 16.27
C GLN A 286 -6.41 -7.82 15.88
N TYR A 287 -7.30 -6.94 15.42
CA TYR A 287 -8.68 -7.25 15.06
C TYR A 287 -8.94 -7.20 13.55
N ASP A 288 -7.90 -7.40 12.73
CA ASP A 288 -8.03 -7.56 11.30
C ASP A 288 -8.83 -8.85 10.98
N ILE A 289 -10.13 -8.73 10.72
CA ILE A 289 -11.00 -9.89 10.55
C ILE A 289 -10.67 -10.74 9.32
N ILE A 290 -9.87 -10.21 8.38
CA ILE A 290 -9.47 -10.91 7.16
C ILE A 290 -8.44 -11.99 7.48
N PHE A 291 -7.62 -11.80 8.50
CA PHE A 291 -6.53 -12.73 8.86
C PHE A 291 -6.57 -13.22 10.31
N CYS A 292 -7.31 -12.51 11.16
CA CYS A 292 -7.37 -12.72 12.59
C CYS A 292 -8.74 -13.26 13.01
N ALA A 293 -8.73 -14.29 13.83
CA ALA A 293 -9.90 -14.87 14.46
C ALA A 293 -9.50 -15.35 15.86
N PRO A 294 -10.01 -14.74 16.96
CA PRO A 294 -9.52 -14.98 18.31
C PRO A 294 -9.43 -16.46 18.74
N LEU A 295 -10.31 -17.32 18.19
CA LEU A 295 -10.40 -18.73 18.56
C LEU A 295 -9.67 -19.70 17.61
N ALA A 296 -9.07 -19.22 16.51
CA ALA A 296 -8.44 -20.07 15.50
C ALA A 296 -7.15 -19.48 14.90
N LEU A 297 -7.15 -18.19 14.61
CA LEU A 297 -6.08 -17.45 13.98
C LEU A 297 -5.78 -16.18 14.79
N SER A 298 -5.38 -16.33 16.07
CA SER A 298 -5.15 -15.16 16.94
C SER A 298 -4.04 -14.25 16.39
N CYS A 299 -4.23 -12.95 16.57
CA CYS A 299 -3.26 -11.89 16.30
C CYS A 299 -2.96 -11.08 17.57
N ASP A 300 -3.11 -11.66 18.77
CA ASP A 300 -2.98 -10.92 20.03
C ASP A 300 -1.55 -10.47 20.34
N THR A 301 -0.55 -11.20 19.84
CA THR A 301 0.86 -10.88 20.08
C THR A 301 1.70 -11.10 18.82
N SER A 302 2.77 -10.33 18.69
CA SER A 302 3.74 -10.50 17.60
C SER A 302 4.38 -11.90 17.61
N LEU A 303 4.56 -12.52 18.78
CA LEU A 303 5.08 -13.89 18.89
C LEU A 303 4.16 -14.90 18.19
N ILE A 304 2.83 -14.77 18.32
CA ILE A 304 1.87 -15.66 17.66
C ILE A 304 2.00 -15.54 16.14
N ILE A 305 2.04 -14.31 15.62
CA ILE A 305 2.26 -14.05 14.19
C ILE A 305 3.60 -14.63 13.72
N LYS A 306 4.66 -14.43 14.49
CA LYS A 306 5.99 -14.94 14.16
C LYS A 306 5.99 -16.46 14.06
N LEU A 307 5.42 -17.16 15.03
CA LEU A 307 5.34 -18.63 15.02
C LEU A 307 4.52 -19.15 13.82
N ARG A 308 3.45 -18.45 13.45
CA ARG A 308 2.57 -18.82 12.36
C ARG A 308 3.21 -18.63 10.98
N GLU A 309 3.96 -17.55 10.79
CA GLU A 309 4.44 -17.15 9.47
C GLU A 309 5.89 -17.55 9.19
N SER A 310 6.72 -17.82 10.21
CA SER A 310 8.17 -18.04 10.01
C SER A 310 8.49 -19.16 9.02
N SER A 311 7.66 -20.22 8.93
CA SER A 311 7.89 -21.31 7.97
C SER A 311 7.63 -20.94 6.51
N SER A 312 7.00 -19.79 6.25
CA SER A 312 6.75 -19.28 4.90
C SER A 312 7.87 -18.37 4.40
N TYR A 313 8.91 -18.10 5.19
CA TYR A 313 10.04 -17.27 4.80
C TYR A 313 11.36 -18.03 4.97
N LEU A 314 12.33 -17.77 4.09
CA LEU A 314 13.69 -18.28 4.27
C LEU A 314 14.49 -17.47 5.30
N SER A 315 14.18 -16.18 5.44
CA SER A 315 14.78 -15.29 6.44
C SER A 315 14.01 -15.35 7.76
N THR A 316 14.69 -14.98 8.84
CA THR A 316 13.98 -14.68 10.10
C THR A 316 13.18 -13.41 9.90
N ILE A 317 11.89 -13.46 10.21
CA ILE A 317 11.01 -12.29 10.16
C ILE A 317 10.95 -11.56 11.50
N ASP A 318 10.82 -10.25 11.43
CA ASP A 318 10.34 -9.41 12.52
C ASP A 318 8.82 -9.28 12.43
N THR A 319 8.17 -9.11 13.57
CA THR A 319 6.72 -9.01 13.63
C THR A 319 6.28 -7.90 14.56
N PHE A 320 5.16 -7.27 14.24
CA PHE A 320 4.50 -6.28 15.08
C PHE A 320 2.98 -6.45 14.99
N VAL A 321 2.31 -6.28 16.13
CA VAL A 321 0.85 -6.23 16.19
C VAL A 321 0.46 -4.85 16.69
N LEU A 322 -0.33 -4.12 15.91
CA LEU A 322 -1.00 -2.92 16.36
C LEU A 322 -2.27 -3.32 17.12
N LEU A 323 -2.19 -3.24 18.45
CA LEU A 323 -3.30 -3.56 19.35
C LEU A 323 -4.52 -2.70 19.02
N ASN A 324 -5.72 -3.24 19.21
CA ASN A 324 -6.99 -2.54 18.93
C ASN A 324 -7.21 -2.07 17.48
N SER A 325 -6.33 -2.40 16.53
CA SER A 325 -6.52 -2.01 15.13
C SER A 325 -7.17 -3.12 14.30
N GLY A 326 -7.98 -2.72 13.33
CA GLY A 326 -8.45 -3.56 12.22
C GLY A 326 -7.41 -3.69 11.09
N HIS A 327 -7.89 -3.97 9.88
CA HIS A 327 -7.08 -4.11 8.67
C HIS A 327 -6.37 -2.80 8.29
N ASP A 328 -7.09 -1.69 8.27
CA ASP A 328 -6.57 -0.38 7.85
C ASP A 328 -5.76 0.29 8.97
N ILE A 329 -4.58 -0.26 9.25
CA ILE A 329 -3.75 0.14 10.40
C ILE A 329 -3.31 1.61 10.37
N ASN A 330 -3.29 2.26 9.20
CA ASN A 330 -2.97 3.69 9.09
C ASN A 330 -4.12 4.57 9.57
N LEU A 331 -5.34 4.03 9.58
CA LEU A 331 -6.59 4.78 9.75
C LEU A 331 -7.22 4.55 11.14
N HIS A 332 -6.49 3.89 12.05
CA HIS A 332 -6.86 3.73 13.46
C HIS A 332 -6.21 4.83 14.32
N LEU A 333 -6.83 5.13 15.47
CA LEU A 333 -6.42 6.24 16.35
C LEU A 333 -4.96 6.13 16.82
N ASN A 334 -4.45 4.92 16.88
CA ASN A 334 -3.14 4.56 17.41
C ASN A 334 -2.09 4.25 16.33
N ALA A 335 -2.35 4.59 15.05
CA ALA A 335 -1.51 4.27 13.90
C ALA A 335 -0.01 4.60 14.10
N GLN A 336 0.30 5.69 14.78
CA GLN A 336 1.68 6.15 14.99
C GLN A 336 2.58 5.13 15.69
N TYR A 337 2.05 4.21 16.51
CA TYR A 337 2.88 3.16 17.12
C TYR A 337 3.47 2.21 16.08
N TRP A 338 2.71 1.89 15.03
CA TRP A 338 3.23 1.04 13.97
C TRP A 338 4.18 1.85 13.06
N TYR A 339 3.90 3.14 12.84
CA TYR A 339 4.82 4.03 12.11
C TYR A 339 6.19 4.10 12.78
N GLU A 340 6.22 4.28 14.11
CA GLU A 340 7.43 4.26 14.91
C GLU A 340 8.17 2.94 14.78
N LYS A 341 7.46 1.81 14.87
CA LYS A 341 8.06 0.49 14.70
C LYS A 341 8.70 0.32 13.33
N ALA A 342 8.03 0.75 12.27
CA ALA A 342 8.54 0.68 10.91
C ALA A 342 9.80 1.54 10.73
N LEU A 343 9.79 2.77 11.23
CA LEU A 343 10.95 3.67 11.19
C LEU A 343 12.14 3.10 11.96
N ASN A 344 11.93 2.65 13.19
CA ASN A 344 12.98 2.08 14.03
C ASN A 344 13.56 0.80 13.40
N TRP A 345 12.70 -0.05 12.81
CA TRP A 345 13.14 -1.23 12.09
C TRP A 345 14.02 -0.86 10.90
N THR A 346 13.60 0.09 10.06
CA THR A 346 14.41 0.57 8.94
C THR A 346 15.79 1.03 9.41
N LEU A 347 15.87 1.92 10.40
CA LEU A 347 17.14 2.49 10.87
C LEU A 347 18.06 1.49 11.61
N GLN A 348 17.52 0.33 12.01
CA GLN A 348 18.31 -0.75 12.62
C GLN A 348 18.95 -1.66 11.57
N HIS A 349 18.35 -1.76 10.38
CA HIS A 349 18.78 -2.68 9.32
C HIS A 349 19.59 -1.98 8.21
N PHE A 350 19.43 -0.67 8.02
CA PHE A 350 20.03 0.12 6.93
C PHE A 350 20.54 1.46 7.45
#